data_AF-A0AAD8Y7G4-F1
#
_entry.id   AF-A0AAD8Y7G4-F1
#
_cell.length_a   1.000
_cell.length_b   1.000
_cell.length_c   1.000
_cell.angle_alpha   90.00
_cell.angle_beta   90.00
_cell.angle_gamma   90.00
#
_symmetry.space_group_name_H-M   'P 1'
#
loop_
_entity.id
_entity.type
_entity.pdbx_description
1 polymer ?
#
loop_
_entity_poly.entity_id
_entity_poly.type
_entity_poly.pdbx_seq_one_letter_code
_entity_poly.pdbx_strand_id
1 'polypeptide(L)'
;MMTKRTISTVGMTILLTAAQLAALMCTSYAFILPSSHQASSSKSIHQHNHPSSLLSSSTQLNLSSQSANTIQSDVIQRLELDEKFARWKFLQQLLENELAHSDIEDVLLLSLSAYLQHGPGPKSYNNKDENGGNASPVLDEGQRQMMSGLIEEIVAASDGIGDSRFFHLLVLPQVDYASMTFDVEEEDQEEQQQQHQEEGVQIDNAAVSILTQIEQLLPDPMEDEESYKSAWDVVIDLYGRESVRVKEEKLQREKESGGRGTTTYLENLEWRTLCAVGRVLIHYDFLTKGVLKEGIYSQ
;
A
#
# COMPACT_ATOMS: atom_id res chain seq x y z
N MET A 1 26.11 32.51 55.87
CA MET A 1 26.22 31.08 55.51
C MET A 1 25.80 30.93 54.06
N MET A 2 26.76 30.70 53.15
CA MET A 2 26.53 30.53 51.72
C MET A 2 26.74 29.05 51.38
N THR A 3 25.71 28.38 50.89
CA THR A 3 25.77 27.00 50.40
C THR A 3 25.99 27.02 48.89
N LYS A 4 27.21 26.65 48.46
CA LYS A 4 27.53 26.34 47.07
C LYS A 4 26.94 24.97 46.71
N ARG A 5 26.15 24.90 45.63
CA ARG A 5 25.72 23.63 45.02
C ARG A 5 26.69 23.26 43.88
N THR A 6 27.28 22.08 44.01
CA THR A 6 28.12 21.41 43.01
C THR A 6 27.21 20.67 42.03
N ILE A 7 27.33 20.96 40.73
CA ILE A 7 26.62 20.24 39.65
C ILE A 7 27.46 19.03 39.25
N SER A 8 26.82 17.86 39.18
CA SER A 8 27.43 16.55 38.97
C SER A 8 27.70 16.27 37.49
N THR A 9 28.97 16.01 37.16
CA THR A 9 29.54 15.75 35.82
C THR A 9 29.35 14.29 35.38
N VAL A 10 28.14 13.73 35.51
CA VAL A 10 27.86 12.33 35.12
C VAL A 10 26.86 12.22 33.95
N GLY A 11 26.19 13.32 33.58
CA GLY A 11 25.18 13.33 32.51
C GLY A 11 25.72 13.45 31.07
N MET A 12 27.03 13.64 30.87
CA MET A 12 27.58 13.98 29.55
C MET A 12 28.23 12.79 28.80
N THR A 13 28.15 11.58 29.36
CA THR A 13 28.68 10.37 28.71
C THR A 13 27.58 9.52 28.05
N ILE A 14 26.30 9.74 28.40
CA ILE A 14 25.16 9.00 27.83
C ILE A 14 24.67 9.63 26.51
N LEU A 15 24.96 10.91 26.28
CA LEU A 15 24.59 11.59 25.02
C LEU A 15 25.57 11.32 23.86
N LEU A 16 26.74 10.75 24.12
CA LEU A 16 27.74 10.48 23.08
C LEU A 16 27.59 9.10 22.42
N THR A 17 26.83 8.17 23.03
CA THR A 17 26.59 6.83 22.46
C THR A 17 25.33 6.77 21.58
N ALA A 18 24.40 7.72 21.70
CA ALA A 18 23.23 7.80 20.82
C ALA A 18 23.58 8.31 19.40
N ALA A 19 24.62 9.14 19.27
CA ALA A 19 25.06 9.67 17.97
C ALA A 19 25.81 8.63 17.10
N GLN A 20 26.33 7.55 17.70
CA GLN A 20 27.02 6.48 16.95
C GLN A 20 26.09 5.37 16.46
N LEU A 21 24.86 5.25 16.97
CA LEU A 21 23.86 4.30 16.44
C LEU A 21 23.11 4.83 15.21
N ALA A 22 22.99 6.15 15.04
CA ALA A 22 22.38 6.72 13.83
C ALA A 22 23.27 6.58 12.58
N ALA A 23 24.59 6.47 12.74
CA ALA A 23 25.53 6.28 11.64
C ALA A 23 25.68 4.82 11.17
N LEU A 24 25.19 3.84 11.95
CA LEU A 24 25.23 2.41 11.61
C LEU A 24 23.94 1.90 10.91
N MET A 25 22.83 2.65 10.97
CA MET A 25 21.59 2.27 10.31
C MET A 25 21.47 2.79 8.86
N CYS A 26 22.29 3.76 8.46
CA CYS A 26 22.42 4.16 7.05
C CYS A 26 23.36 3.26 6.23
N THR A 27 24.07 2.32 6.86
CA THR A 27 25.03 1.42 6.17
C THR A 27 24.50 0.01 5.92
N SER A 28 23.27 -0.32 6.32
CA SER A 28 22.72 -1.67 6.18
C SER A 28 22.03 -1.95 4.83
N TYR A 29 22.04 -1.01 3.89
CA TYR A 29 21.55 -1.23 2.51
C TYR A 29 22.67 -1.44 1.48
N ALA A 30 23.89 -1.78 1.92
CA ALA A 30 24.96 -2.17 1.03
C ALA A 30 25.71 -3.42 1.53
N PHE A 31 25.89 -4.37 0.61
CA PHE A 31 26.89 -5.46 0.57
C PHE A 31 26.58 -6.85 1.15
N ILE A 32 26.36 -7.83 0.24
CA ILE A 32 27.23 -9.00 -0.09
C ILE A 32 26.95 -9.33 -1.58
N LEU A 33 27.74 -8.90 -2.59
CA LEU A 33 29.05 -9.40 -3.13
C LEU A 33 28.89 -10.29 -4.39
N PRO A 34 29.96 -10.49 -5.22
CA PRO A 34 29.92 -10.33 -6.67
C PRO A 34 30.19 -11.64 -7.43
N SER A 35 29.93 -11.64 -8.74
CA SER A 35 30.61 -12.59 -9.64
C SER A 35 31.05 -11.88 -10.92
N SER A 36 32.37 -11.82 -11.08
CA SER A 36 33.07 -11.26 -12.22
C SER A 36 33.05 -12.20 -13.43
N HIS A 37 32.69 -11.64 -14.57
CA HIS A 37 33.16 -11.91 -15.94
C HIS A 37 33.40 -13.36 -16.40
N GLN A 38 32.70 -13.74 -17.48
CA GLN A 38 33.38 -13.92 -18.77
C GLN A 38 32.45 -13.62 -19.95
N ALA A 39 32.92 -12.72 -20.81
CA ALA A 39 32.34 -12.40 -22.09
C ALA A 39 32.51 -13.55 -23.08
N SER A 40 31.51 -13.80 -23.92
CA SER A 40 31.70 -14.49 -25.20
C SER A 40 30.74 -13.94 -26.25
N SER A 41 31.37 -13.40 -27.28
CA SER A 41 30.86 -13.02 -28.59
C SER A 41 30.03 -14.14 -29.24
N SER A 42 28.94 -13.80 -29.92
CA SER A 42 28.83 -13.87 -31.40
C SER A 42 27.40 -13.67 -31.92
N LYS A 43 27.30 -12.77 -32.93
CA LYS A 43 26.49 -12.83 -34.16
C LYS A 43 25.27 -13.77 -34.19
N SER A 44 24.11 -13.26 -34.58
CA SER A 44 23.64 -13.36 -35.98
C SER A 44 22.24 -12.76 -36.15
N ILE A 45 22.09 -12.02 -37.24
CA ILE A 45 20.86 -11.47 -37.79
C ILE A 45 19.96 -12.62 -38.28
N HIS A 46 18.69 -12.64 -37.87
CA HIS A 46 17.59 -13.12 -38.70
C HIS A 46 16.29 -12.40 -38.32
N GLN A 47 15.87 -11.48 -39.20
CA GLN A 47 14.52 -10.95 -39.24
C GLN A 47 13.58 -12.06 -39.73
N HIS A 48 12.61 -12.44 -38.91
CA HIS A 48 11.40 -13.12 -39.35
C HIS A 48 10.19 -12.26 -38.97
N ASN A 49 9.62 -11.61 -39.98
CA ASN A 49 8.30 -11.01 -39.93
C ASN A 49 7.26 -12.14 -39.91
N HIS A 50 6.44 -12.19 -38.85
CA HIS A 50 5.15 -12.87 -38.88
C HIS A 50 4.06 -11.90 -38.38
N PRO A 51 2.95 -11.74 -39.12
CA PRO A 51 1.80 -10.97 -38.68
C PRO A 51 0.90 -11.85 -37.81
N SER A 52 0.96 -11.66 -36.49
CA SER A 52 -0.02 -12.23 -35.57
C SER A 52 -1.04 -11.16 -35.21
N SER A 53 -2.06 -11.04 -36.04
CA SER A 53 -3.31 -10.37 -35.73
C SER A 53 -4.17 -11.31 -34.89
N LEU A 54 -4.18 -11.17 -33.57
CA LEU A 54 -5.15 -11.83 -32.70
C LEU A 54 -5.59 -10.92 -31.56
N LEU A 55 -6.87 -10.52 -31.67
CA LEU A 55 -7.83 -10.15 -30.62
C LEU A 55 -7.31 -9.37 -29.40
N SER A 56 -7.37 -8.04 -29.51
CA SER A 56 -7.65 -7.17 -28.37
C SER A 56 -9.11 -7.38 -27.94
N SER A 57 -9.35 -8.32 -27.03
CA SER A 57 -10.59 -8.35 -26.26
C SER A 57 -10.50 -7.24 -25.23
N SER A 58 -10.94 -6.03 -25.59
CA SER A 58 -11.25 -4.99 -24.63
C SER A 58 -12.45 -5.47 -23.82
N THR A 59 -12.19 -6.09 -22.68
CA THR A 59 -13.23 -6.41 -21.69
C THR A 59 -13.71 -5.07 -21.12
N GLN A 60 -14.66 -4.43 -21.82
CA GLN A 60 -15.48 -3.39 -21.21
C GLN A 60 -16.28 -4.09 -20.11
N LEU A 61 -15.89 -3.87 -18.86
CA LEU A 61 -16.70 -4.16 -17.68
C LEU A 61 -18.06 -3.48 -17.88
N ASN A 62 -19.02 -4.25 -18.37
CA ASN A 62 -20.34 -3.79 -18.74
C ASN A 62 -21.22 -3.71 -17.48
N LEU A 63 -20.72 -3.05 -16.43
CA LEU A 63 -21.61 -2.38 -15.49
C LEU A 63 -22.35 -1.36 -16.35
N SER A 64 -23.69 -1.32 -16.27
CA SER A 64 -24.47 -0.31 -17.00
C SER A 64 -23.80 1.05 -16.83
N SER A 65 -23.21 1.59 -17.90
CA SER A 65 -22.25 2.69 -17.82
C SER A 65 -22.77 3.92 -17.06
N GLN A 66 -24.08 4.06 -16.97
CA GLN A 66 -24.76 5.07 -16.18
C GLN A 66 -24.65 4.86 -14.65
N SER A 67 -24.75 3.62 -14.14
CA SER A 67 -24.65 3.36 -12.70
C SER A 67 -23.23 3.54 -12.21
N ALA A 68 -22.24 3.03 -12.96
CA ALA A 68 -20.83 3.22 -12.64
C ALA A 68 -20.50 4.72 -12.55
N ASN A 69 -20.79 5.50 -13.59
CA ASN A 69 -20.52 6.95 -13.63
C ASN A 69 -21.22 7.72 -12.50
N THR A 70 -22.43 7.33 -12.11
CA THR A 70 -23.15 7.96 -11.01
C THR A 70 -22.45 7.71 -9.68
N ILE A 71 -22.00 6.47 -9.45
CA ILE A 71 -21.30 6.11 -8.23
C ILE A 71 -19.90 6.74 -8.17
N GLN A 72 -19.17 6.80 -9.30
CA GLN A 72 -17.90 7.52 -9.37
C GLN A 72 -18.09 9.00 -8.98
N SER A 73 -19.15 9.62 -9.50
CA SER A 73 -19.46 11.03 -9.21
C SER A 73 -19.83 11.24 -7.74
N ASP A 74 -20.56 10.29 -7.13
CA ASP A 74 -20.93 10.35 -5.72
C ASP A 74 -19.69 10.27 -4.82
N VAL A 75 -18.80 9.30 -5.01
CA VAL A 75 -17.58 9.15 -4.21
C VAL A 75 -16.68 10.38 -4.33
N ILE A 76 -16.45 10.87 -5.56
CA ILE A 76 -15.62 12.06 -5.81
C ILE A 76 -16.20 13.29 -5.12
N GLN A 77 -17.53 13.50 -5.21
CA GLN A 77 -18.18 14.66 -4.59
C GLN A 77 -18.24 14.55 -3.07
N ARG A 78 -18.59 13.38 -2.54
CA ARG A 78 -18.72 13.11 -1.10
C ARG A 78 -17.39 13.26 -0.37
N LEU A 79 -16.29 12.84 -1.01
CA LEU A 79 -14.93 12.95 -0.48
C LEU A 79 -14.17 14.18 -0.99
N GLU A 80 -14.82 15.05 -1.78
CA GLU A 80 -14.27 16.28 -2.36
C GLU A 80 -12.95 16.08 -3.15
N LEU A 81 -12.79 14.92 -3.80
CA LEU A 81 -11.50 14.50 -4.41
C LEU A 81 -11.04 15.35 -5.60
N ASP A 82 -11.89 16.23 -6.13
CA ASP A 82 -11.48 17.24 -7.10
C ASP A 82 -10.54 18.29 -6.46
N GLU A 83 -10.65 18.53 -5.16
CA GLU A 83 -9.81 19.47 -4.43
C GLU A 83 -8.49 18.86 -4.01
N LYS A 84 -7.37 19.55 -4.29
CA LYS A 84 -6.04 19.09 -3.90
C LYS A 84 -5.96 18.84 -2.39
N PHE A 85 -6.42 19.78 -1.58
CA PHE A 85 -6.34 19.65 -0.11
C PHE A 85 -7.14 18.45 0.41
N ALA A 86 -8.34 18.20 -0.14
CA ALA A 86 -9.15 17.05 0.23
C ALA A 86 -8.44 15.71 -0.06
N ARG A 87 -7.68 15.61 -1.16
CA ARG A 87 -6.88 14.41 -1.47
C ARG A 87 -5.75 14.17 -0.47
N TRP A 88 -5.08 15.24 -0.04
CA TRP A 88 -4.05 15.14 1.01
C TRP A 88 -4.68 14.73 2.36
N LYS A 89 -5.82 15.32 2.70
CA LYS A 89 -6.58 14.95 3.90
C LYS A 89 -7.05 13.49 3.85
N PHE A 90 -7.59 13.04 2.72
CA PHE A 90 -7.97 11.65 2.49
C PHE A 90 -6.79 10.72 2.74
N LEU A 91 -5.62 11.02 2.18
CA LEU A 91 -4.43 10.18 2.36
C LEU A 91 -3.93 10.16 3.82
N GLN A 92 -4.01 11.29 4.53
CA GLN A 92 -3.71 11.32 5.96
C GLN A 92 -4.68 10.43 6.75
N GLN A 93 -5.98 10.61 6.54
CA GLN A 93 -7.03 9.83 7.20
C GLN A 93 -6.95 8.33 6.85
N LEU A 94 -6.52 7.99 5.63
CA LEU A 94 -6.22 6.61 5.23
C LEU A 94 -5.15 5.99 6.13
N LEU A 95 -4.02 6.68 6.30
CA LEU A 95 -2.89 6.16 7.09
C LEU A 95 -3.20 6.10 8.59
N GLU A 96 -4.05 7.01 9.07
CA GLU A 96 -4.58 7.04 10.43
C GLU A 96 -5.73 6.04 10.68
N ASN A 97 -6.18 5.34 9.63
CA ASN A 97 -7.30 4.42 9.66
C ASN A 97 -8.61 5.07 10.12
N GLU A 98 -8.85 6.30 9.70
CA GLU A 98 -10.05 7.08 10.04
C GLU A 98 -11.12 7.06 8.93
N LEU A 99 -10.86 6.34 7.83
CA LEU A 99 -11.77 6.22 6.69
C LEU A 99 -12.58 4.93 6.74
N ALA A 100 -13.80 4.98 6.21
CA ALA A 100 -14.57 3.78 5.97
C ALA A 100 -13.86 2.91 4.92
N HIS A 101 -13.78 1.60 5.16
CA HIS A 101 -13.11 0.66 4.24
C HIS A 101 -13.70 0.69 2.82
N SER A 102 -15.02 0.90 2.70
CA SER A 102 -15.70 1.13 1.41
C SER A 102 -15.12 2.30 0.64
N ASP A 103 -14.84 3.41 1.32
CA ASP A 103 -14.30 4.61 0.68
C ASP A 103 -12.87 4.39 0.19
N ILE A 104 -12.08 3.62 0.95
CA ILE A 104 -10.71 3.29 0.57
C ILE A 104 -10.71 2.42 -0.69
N GLU A 105 -11.53 1.37 -0.71
CA GLU A 105 -11.68 0.47 -1.86
C GLU A 105 -12.19 1.22 -3.09
N ASP A 106 -13.23 2.03 -2.94
CA ASP A 106 -13.81 2.81 -4.02
C ASP A 106 -12.79 3.77 -4.63
N VAL A 107 -12.03 4.49 -3.80
CA VAL A 107 -10.99 5.41 -4.29
C VAL A 107 -9.84 4.67 -4.96
N LEU A 108 -9.42 3.51 -4.44
CA LEU A 108 -8.41 2.68 -5.09
C LEU A 108 -8.88 2.20 -6.46
N LEU A 109 -10.09 1.62 -6.54
CA LEU A 109 -10.69 1.15 -7.79
C LEU A 109 -10.84 2.27 -8.81
N LEU A 110 -11.37 3.42 -8.39
CA LEU A 110 -11.53 4.60 -9.24
C LEU A 110 -10.18 5.08 -9.77
N SER A 111 -9.17 5.18 -8.91
CA SER A 111 -7.85 5.69 -9.28
C SER A 111 -7.14 4.75 -10.25
N LEU A 112 -7.12 3.44 -9.97
CA LEU A 112 -6.51 2.44 -10.85
C LEU A 112 -7.24 2.34 -12.20
N SER A 113 -8.57 2.31 -12.19
CA SER A 113 -9.37 2.26 -13.43
C SER A 113 -9.15 3.50 -14.30
N ALA A 114 -9.15 4.68 -13.67
CA ALA A 114 -8.87 5.93 -14.37
C ALA A 114 -7.44 5.99 -14.91
N TYR A 115 -6.46 5.47 -14.16
CA TYR A 115 -5.07 5.41 -14.61
C TYR A 115 -4.86 4.45 -15.77
N LEU A 116 -5.50 3.29 -15.74
CA LEU A 116 -5.43 2.33 -16.84
C LEU A 116 -5.96 2.91 -18.16
N GLN A 117 -7.04 3.69 -18.08
CA GLN A 117 -7.73 4.29 -19.24
C GLN A 117 -7.10 5.60 -19.72
N HIS A 118 -6.70 6.46 -18.79
CA HIS A 118 -6.33 7.86 -19.07
C HIS A 118 -4.91 8.21 -18.63
N GLY A 119 -4.16 7.28 -18.06
CA GLY A 119 -2.76 7.48 -17.66
C GLY A 119 -1.84 7.77 -18.85
N PRO A 120 -0.61 8.24 -18.58
CA PRO A 120 0.33 8.62 -19.62
C PRO A 120 0.76 7.41 -20.45
N GLY A 121 0.89 7.64 -21.76
CA GLY A 121 1.52 6.72 -22.69
C GLY A 121 2.97 7.13 -23.01
N PRO A 122 3.71 6.31 -23.78
CA PRO A 122 5.09 6.62 -24.17
C PRO A 122 5.27 7.93 -24.95
N LYS A 123 4.18 8.47 -25.51
CA LYS A 123 4.15 9.70 -26.31
C LYS A 123 3.44 10.86 -25.60
N SER A 124 3.06 10.70 -24.32
CA SER A 124 2.37 11.76 -23.58
C SER A 124 3.29 12.96 -23.39
N TYR A 125 2.93 14.08 -24.03
CA TYR A 125 3.72 15.31 -24.01
C TYR A 125 3.78 15.96 -22.62
N ASN A 126 2.67 15.87 -21.86
CA ASN A 126 2.51 16.49 -20.55
C ASN A 126 2.91 15.59 -19.37
N ASN A 127 3.76 14.59 -19.63
CA ASN A 127 4.29 13.70 -18.60
C ASN A 127 5.79 13.93 -18.40
N LYS A 128 6.21 15.19 -18.26
CA LYS A 128 7.61 15.56 -18.03
C LYS A 128 7.76 16.25 -16.68
N ASP A 129 8.67 15.73 -15.87
CA ASP A 129 9.09 16.38 -14.64
C ASP A 129 10.05 17.55 -14.94
N GLU A 130 10.45 18.27 -13.88
CA GLU A 130 11.38 19.39 -13.98
C GLU A 130 12.79 19.01 -14.50
N ASN A 131 13.14 17.73 -14.44
CA ASN A 131 14.42 17.18 -14.88
C ASN A 131 14.36 16.52 -16.27
N GLY A 132 13.20 16.54 -16.93
CA GLY A 132 12.95 15.90 -18.23
C GLY A 132 12.66 14.39 -18.16
N GLY A 133 12.60 13.82 -16.95
CA GLY A 133 12.08 12.50 -16.64
C GLY A 133 10.55 12.44 -16.74
N ASN A 134 9.95 11.32 -16.37
CA ASN A 134 8.50 11.16 -16.41
C ASN A 134 7.92 11.48 -15.03
N ALA A 135 6.95 12.41 -14.98
CA ALA A 135 6.32 12.81 -13.71
C ALA A 135 5.44 11.71 -13.11
N SER A 136 4.75 10.95 -13.96
CA SER A 136 3.94 9.78 -13.59
C SER A 136 4.42 8.53 -14.35
N PRO A 137 4.27 7.33 -13.78
CA PRO A 137 4.74 6.09 -14.38
C PRO A 137 4.01 5.77 -15.69
N VAL A 138 4.74 5.46 -16.75
CA VAL A 138 4.15 4.96 -18.01
C VAL A 138 4.00 3.45 -17.90
N LEU A 139 2.77 2.96 -17.86
CA LEU A 139 2.51 1.53 -17.72
C LEU A 139 2.99 0.76 -18.94
N ASP A 140 3.84 -0.24 -18.71
CA ASP A 140 4.10 -1.29 -19.70
C ASP A 140 2.92 -2.27 -19.82
N GLU A 141 2.99 -3.20 -20.78
CA GLU A 141 1.92 -4.16 -21.02
C GLU A 141 1.71 -5.12 -19.84
N GLY A 142 2.78 -5.52 -19.15
CA GLY A 142 2.69 -6.40 -17.98
C GLY A 142 2.02 -5.71 -16.80
N GLN A 143 2.40 -4.47 -16.52
CA GLN A 143 1.80 -3.63 -15.49
C GLN A 143 0.32 -3.33 -15.79
N ARG A 144 -0.03 -3.09 -17.07
CA ARG A 144 -1.44 -2.93 -17.49
C ARG A 144 -2.25 -4.19 -17.20
N GLN A 145 -1.72 -5.36 -17.55
CA GLN A 145 -2.38 -6.64 -17.28
C GLN A 145 -2.53 -6.90 -15.79
N MET A 146 -1.49 -6.63 -15.00
CA MET A 146 -1.51 -6.77 -13.55
C MET A 146 -2.55 -5.83 -12.91
N MET A 147 -2.56 -4.56 -13.30
CA MET A 147 -3.53 -3.58 -12.82
C MET A 147 -4.96 -3.96 -13.21
N SER A 148 -5.18 -4.43 -14.43
CA SER A 148 -6.49 -4.92 -14.88
C SER A 148 -6.95 -6.14 -14.08
N GLY A 149 -6.06 -7.12 -13.86
CA GLY A 149 -6.34 -8.31 -13.06
C GLY A 149 -6.67 -7.97 -11.61
N LEU A 150 -5.91 -7.05 -11.00
CA LEU A 150 -6.19 -6.56 -9.66
C LEU A 150 -7.57 -5.91 -9.55
N ILE A 151 -7.94 -5.06 -10.51
CA ILE A 151 -9.28 -4.43 -10.55
C ILE A 151 -10.36 -5.50 -10.61
N GLU A 152 -10.21 -6.50 -11.48
CA GLU A 152 -11.15 -7.62 -11.59
C GLU A 152 -11.27 -8.42 -10.29
N GLU A 153 -10.15 -8.68 -9.61
CA GLU A 153 -10.13 -9.44 -8.35
C GLU A 153 -10.77 -8.67 -7.19
N ILE A 154 -10.47 -7.37 -7.07
CA ILE A 154 -11.14 -6.51 -6.07
C ILE A 154 -12.64 -6.48 -6.34
N VAL A 155 -13.07 -6.25 -7.59
CA VAL A 155 -14.49 -6.21 -7.96
C VAL A 155 -15.17 -7.57 -7.72
N ALA A 156 -14.48 -8.70 -7.94
CA ALA A 156 -15.01 -10.03 -7.70
C ALA A 156 -15.11 -10.36 -6.19
N ALA A 157 -14.21 -9.83 -5.37
CA ALA A 157 -14.26 -9.95 -3.92
C ALA A 157 -15.36 -9.06 -3.30
N SER A 158 -15.64 -7.93 -3.94
CA SER A 158 -16.69 -6.96 -3.59
C SER A 158 -18.08 -7.48 -3.97
N ASP A 159 -19.07 -7.34 -3.08
CA ASP A 159 -20.48 -7.69 -3.40
C ASP A 159 -21.19 -6.64 -4.27
N GLY A 160 -20.47 -5.59 -4.64
CA GLY A 160 -20.98 -4.38 -5.27
C GLY A 160 -20.31 -3.16 -4.64
N ILE A 161 -20.39 -2.03 -5.34
CA ILE A 161 -19.79 -0.78 -4.90
C ILE A 161 -20.52 -0.29 -3.63
N GLY A 162 -19.81 -0.20 -2.50
CA GLY A 162 -20.33 0.28 -1.22
C GLY A 162 -20.14 -0.65 -0.02
N ASP A 163 -19.95 -1.96 -0.23
CA ASP A 163 -19.66 -2.94 0.84
C ASP A 163 -18.30 -3.59 0.59
N SER A 164 -17.22 -2.89 0.98
CA SER A 164 -15.85 -3.40 0.84
C SER A 164 -15.69 -4.70 1.61
N ARG A 165 -15.42 -5.82 0.94
CA ARG A 165 -15.11 -7.07 1.66
C ARG A 165 -13.63 -7.21 1.95
N PHE A 166 -12.75 -6.93 0.99
CA PHE A 166 -11.35 -7.34 1.15
C PHE A 166 -10.62 -6.56 2.25
N PHE A 167 -10.91 -5.25 2.43
CA PHE A 167 -10.38 -4.52 3.56
C PHE A 167 -10.95 -5.04 4.87
N HIS A 168 -12.25 -5.31 4.97
CA HIS A 168 -12.82 -5.93 6.16
C HIS A 168 -12.18 -7.29 6.48
N LEU A 169 -11.82 -8.07 5.45
CA LEU A 169 -11.13 -9.36 5.58
C LEU A 169 -9.65 -9.24 6.01
N LEU A 170 -9.00 -8.10 5.77
CA LEU A 170 -7.62 -7.83 6.20
C LEU A 170 -7.53 -7.08 7.53
N VAL A 171 -8.56 -6.30 7.86
CA VAL A 171 -8.54 -5.28 8.91
C VAL A 171 -9.30 -5.71 10.16
N LEU A 172 -10.37 -6.51 10.05
CA LEU A 172 -11.14 -6.94 11.21
C LEU A 172 -11.02 -8.45 11.41
N PRO A 173 -10.71 -8.94 12.62
CA PRO A 173 -10.98 -10.34 12.95
C PRO A 173 -12.48 -10.58 12.78
N GLN A 174 -12.87 -11.73 12.22
CA GLN A 174 -14.24 -12.21 12.35
C GLN A 174 -14.50 -12.46 13.83
N VAL A 175 -14.99 -11.44 14.54
CA VAL A 175 -15.47 -11.64 15.91
C VAL A 175 -16.82 -12.29 15.77
N ASP A 176 -16.86 -13.62 15.93
CA ASP A 176 -18.13 -14.34 16.02
C ASP A 176 -18.78 -14.03 17.38
N TYR A 177 -19.49 -12.90 17.44
CA TYR A 177 -20.28 -12.52 18.61
C TYR A 177 -21.42 -13.50 18.91
N ALA A 178 -21.77 -14.41 17.99
CA ALA A 178 -22.75 -15.46 18.27
C ALA A 178 -22.16 -16.58 19.14
N SER A 179 -20.83 -16.72 19.17
CA SER A 179 -20.11 -17.64 20.05
C SER A 179 -19.73 -17.02 21.41
N MET A 180 -19.79 -15.69 21.54
CA MET A 180 -19.70 -15.01 22.84
C MET A 180 -21.02 -15.21 23.61
N THR A 181 -21.20 -16.42 24.16
CA THR A 181 -22.09 -16.58 25.30
C THR A 181 -21.46 -15.85 26.47
N PHE A 182 -21.98 -14.67 26.79
CA PHE A 182 -21.71 -14.03 28.07
C PHE A 182 -22.38 -14.89 29.13
N ASP A 183 -21.67 -15.89 29.64
CA ASP A 183 -22.06 -16.59 30.86
C ASP A 183 -21.96 -15.57 32.01
N VAL A 184 -23.04 -14.81 32.19
CA VAL A 184 -23.31 -14.01 33.39
C VAL A 184 -23.90 -14.98 34.41
N GLU A 185 -23.12 -15.95 34.88
CA GLU A 185 -23.56 -16.81 35.97
C GLU A 185 -22.51 -16.92 37.07
N GLU A 186 -23.06 -16.89 38.28
CA GLU A 186 -22.49 -16.55 39.56
C GLU A 186 -21.41 -17.53 40.03
N GLU A 187 -20.55 -17.02 40.93
CA GLU A 187 -19.59 -17.69 41.81
C GLU A 187 -19.77 -19.22 41.92
N ASP A 188 -18.70 -19.99 41.60
CA ASP A 188 -18.34 -21.31 42.18
C ASP A 188 -17.96 -22.47 41.22
N GLN A 189 -17.32 -22.26 40.06
CA GLN A 189 -16.67 -23.38 39.32
C GLN A 189 -15.29 -23.03 38.72
N GLU A 190 -14.29 -23.01 39.59
CA GLU A 190 -12.87 -23.04 39.22
C GLU A 190 -12.47 -24.48 38.79
N GLU A 191 -11.65 -24.61 37.73
CA GLU A 191 -10.85 -25.80 37.33
C GLU A 191 -11.17 -26.57 36.03
N GLN A 192 -12.18 -26.24 35.20
CA GLN A 192 -12.37 -26.96 33.90
C GLN A 192 -12.44 -26.11 32.62
N GLN A 193 -12.20 -24.79 32.67
CA GLN A 193 -12.32 -23.89 31.50
C GLN A 193 -10.98 -23.50 30.84
N GLN A 194 -10.01 -24.40 30.69
CA GLN A 194 -8.73 -24.10 29.99
C GLN A 194 -8.59 -24.73 28.59
N GLN A 195 -9.67 -25.27 28.00
CA GLN A 195 -9.59 -25.95 26.68
C GLN A 195 -10.54 -25.40 25.59
N HIS A 196 -11.20 -24.26 25.80
CA HIS A 196 -11.98 -23.63 24.73
C HIS A 196 -11.26 -22.43 24.11
N GLN A 197 -11.11 -22.53 22.78
CA GLN A 197 -11.01 -21.47 21.79
C GLN A 197 -9.68 -20.70 21.67
N GLU A 198 -8.66 -21.39 21.17
CA GLU A 198 -7.79 -20.81 20.14
C GLU A 198 -8.35 -21.18 18.75
N GLU A 199 -9.58 -20.77 18.43
CA GLU A 199 -10.00 -20.73 17.02
C GLU A 199 -9.23 -19.59 16.35
N GLY A 200 -8.07 -19.93 15.77
CA GLY A 200 -7.22 -18.98 15.08
C GLY A 200 -8.01 -18.25 14.00
N VAL A 201 -7.98 -16.91 14.05
CA VAL A 201 -8.56 -16.05 13.02
C VAL A 201 -8.03 -16.49 11.66
N GLN A 202 -8.90 -17.06 10.83
CA GLN A 202 -8.55 -17.42 9.46
C GLN A 202 -8.56 -16.14 8.63
N ILE A 203 -7.38 -15.74 8.18
CA ILE A 203 -7.25 -14.65 7.22
C ILE A 203 -7.65 -15.18 5.85
N ASP A 204 -8.45 -14.40 5.14
CA ASP A 204 -8.91 -14.76 3.81
C ASP A 204 -7.73 -14.75 2.81
N ASN A 205 -7.48 -15.89 2.17
CA ASN A 205 -6.43 -16.04 1.17
C ASN A 205 -6.64 -15.12 -0.04
N ALA A 206 -7.89 -14.79 -0.39
CA ALA A 206 -8.20 -13.86 -1.46
C ALA A 206 -7.77 -12.44 -1.10
N ALA A 207 -8.00 -12.02 0.16
CA ALA A 207 -7.61 -10.69 0.59
C ALA A 207 -6.08 -10.53 0.64
N VAL A 208 -5.36 -11.58 1.05
CA VAL A 208 -3.88 -11.62 0.99
C VAL A 208 -3.36 -11.62 -0.45
N SER A 209 -4.04 -12.30 -1.35
CA SER A 209 -3.74 -12.28 -2.80
C SER A 209 -3.87 -10.87 -3.38
N ILE A 210 -4.98 -10.18 -3.10
CA ILE A 210 -5.20 -8.78 -3.49
C ILE A 210 -4.09 -7.88 -2.94
N LEU A 211 -3.76 -7.98 -1.64
CA LEU A 211 -2.67 -7.20 -1.05
C LEU A 211 -1.34 -7.44 -1.76
N THR A 212 -1.02 -8.70 -2.06
CA THR A 212 0.22 -9.05 -2.77
C THR A 212 0.27 -8.42 -4.17
N GLN A 213 -0.86 -8.36 -4.87
CA GLN A 213 -0.95 -7.71 -6.18
C GLN A 213 -0.84 -6.19 -6.10
N ILE A 214 -1.43 -5.55 -5.08
CA ILE A 214 -1.26 -4.12 -4.81
C ILE A 214 0.23 -3.81 -4.64
N GLU A 215 0.96 -4.64 -3.89
CA GLU A 215 2.39 -4.46 -3.67
C GLU A 215 3.23 -4.64 -4.94
N GLN A 216 2.81 -5.50 -5.88
CA GLN A 216 3.50 -5.67 -7.16
C GLN A 216 3.35 -4.47 -8.10
N LEU A 217 2.36 -3.59 -7.86
CA LEU A 217 2.21 -2.32 -8.59
C LEU A 217 3.09 -1.19 -8.03
N LEU A 218 3.75 -1.41 -6.88
CA LEU A 218 4.65 -0.42 -6.31
C LEU A 218 6.00 -0.39 -7.05
N PRO A 219 6.71 0.75 -7.02
CA PRO A 219 8.07 0.84 -7.53
C PRO A 219 8.99 -0.20 -6.88
N ASP A 220 9.78 -0.91 -7.68
CA ASP A 220 10.81 -1.80 -7.16
C ASP A 220 11.93 -0.95 -6.54
N PRO A 221 12.28 -1.14 -5.25
CA PRO A 221 13.34 -0.36 -4.60
C PRO A 221 14.72 -0.50 -5.27
N MET A 222 14.95 -1.56 -6.04
CA MET A 222 16.22 -1.82 -6.74
C MET A 222 16.23 -1.26 -8.17
N GLU A 223 15.09 -1.23 -8.86
CA GLU A 223 15.00 -0.72 -10.23
C GLU A 223 14.60 0.76 -10.30
N ASP A 224 13.76 1.22 -9.37
CA ASP A 224 13.21 2.58 -9.30
C ASP A 224 13.27 3.13 -7.86
N GLU A 225 14.50 3.31 -7.38
CA GLU A 225 14.80 3.78 -6.01
C GLU A 225 14.20 5.18 -5.74
N GLU A 226 14.15 6.07 -6.74
CA GLU A 226 13.66 7.44 -6.58
C GLU A 226 12.15 7.47 -6.35
N SER A 227 11.36 6.80 -7.19
CA SER A 227 9.90 6.70 -6.99
C SER A 227 9.58 5.95 -5.69
N TYR A 228 10.33 4.89 -5.38
CA TYR A 228 10.16 4.14 -4.13
C TYR A 228 10.32 5.04 -2.91
N LYS A 229 11.41 5.83 -2.85
CA LYS A 229 11.71 6.76 -1.76
C LYS A 229 10.71 7.90 -1.69
N SER A 230 10.38 8.50 -2.83
CA SER A 230 9.43 9.62 -2.88
C SER A 230 8.06 9.24 -2.29
N ALA A 231 7.55 8.04 -2.64
CA ALA A 231 6.31 7.54 -2.06
C ALA A 231 6.39 7.36 -0.54
N TRP A 232 7.54 6.89 -0.03
CA TRP A 232 7.78 6.73 1.40
C TRP A 232 7.93 8.05 2.14
N ASP A 233 8.62 9.03 1.55
CA ASP A 233 8.79 10.35 2.15
C ASP A 233 7.42 11.01 2.40
N VAL A 234 6.50 10.91 1.45
CA VAL A 234 5.12 11.40 1.62
C VAL A 234 4.39 10.66 2.74
N VAL A 235 4.50 9.33 2.82
CA VAL A 235 3.90 8.55 3.92
C VAL A 235 4.49 8.97 5.28
N ILE A 236 5.80 9.16 5.35
CA ILE A 236 6.51 9.61 6.57
C ILE A 236 6.08 11.01 6.99
N ASP A 237 5.94 11.93 6.04
CA ASP A 237 5.52 13.30 6.28
C ASP A 237 4.07 13.38 6.77
N LEU A 238 3.19 12.52 6.26
CA LEU A 238 1.78 12.45 6.65
C LEU A 238 1.56 11.73 7.98
N TYR A 239 2.14 10.55 8.15
CA TYR A 239 1.87 9.70 9.31
C TYR A 239 2.81 9.98 10.51
N GLY A 240 3.94 10.62 10.24
CA GLY A 240 4.99 10.88 11.20
C GLY A 240 6.07 9.80 11.21
N ARG A 241 7.32 10.26 11.08
CA ARG A 241 8.53 9.41 11.02
C ARG A 241 8.62 8.37 12.14
N GLU A 242 8.32 8.77 13.37
CA GLU A 242 8.44 7.86 14.51
C GLU A 242 7.33 6.80 14.52
N SER A 243 6.12 7.17 14.11
CA SER A 243 4.98 6.25 13.97
C SER A 243 5.27 5.17 12.91
N VAL A 244 5.80 5.59 11.76
CA VAL A 244 6.22 4.66 10.69
C VAL A 244 7.31 3.72 11.21
N ARG A 245 8.36 4.25 11.85
CA ARG A 245 9.47 3.46 12.39
C ARG A 245 9.00 2.39 13.38
N VAL A 246 8.13 2.74 14.32
CA VAL A 246 7.60 1.81 15.34
C VAL A 246 6.78 0.69 14.69
N LYS A 247 5.91 1.02 13.72
CA LYS A 247 5.10 0.03 13.03
C LYS A 247 5.91 -0.90 12.13
N GLU A 248 6.91 -0.38 11.41
CA GLU A 248 7.83 -1.20 10.62
C GLU A 248 8.66 -2.14 11.49
N GLU A 249 9.19 -1.64 12.61
CA GLU A 249 9.97 -2.45 13.54
C GLU A 249 9.13 -3.60 14.13
N LYS A 250 7.86 -3.32 14.44
CA LYS A 250 6.89 -4.33 14.89
C LYS A 250 6.67 -5.39 13.80
N LEU A 251 6.45 -4.97 12.56
CA LEU A 251 6.22 -5.85 11.40
C LEU A 251 7.44 -6.75 11.12
N GLN A 252 8.65 -6.20 11.21
CA GLN A 252 9.89 -6.95 11.02
C GLN A 252 10.09 -7.99 12.13
N ARG A 253 9.87 -7.62 13.40
CA ARG A 253 10.01 -8.55 14.53
C ARG A 253 9.06 -9.75 14.41
N GLU A 254 7.86 -9.55 13.91
CA GLU A 254 6.90 -10.64 13.70
C GLU A 254 7.30 -11.58 12.58
N LYS A 255 7.81 -11.03 11.47
CA LYS A 255 8.36 -11.82 10.36
C LYS A 255 9.50 -12.73 10.82
N GLU A 256 10.35 -12.23 11.71
CA GLU A 256 11.47 -12.99 12.30
C GLU A 256 11.03 -14.00 13.37
N SER A 257 9.97 -13.69 14.12
CA SER A 257 9.51 -14.51 15.25
C SER A 257 8.66 -15.73 14.84
N GLY A 258 8.39 -15.93 13.55
CA GLY A 258 7.67 -17.11 13.06
C GLY A 258 6.19 -17.17 13.48
N GLY A 259 5.56 -16.03 13.77
CA GLY A 259 4.10 -15.85 13.84
C GLY A 259 3.33 -16.80 14.79
N ARG A 260 3.45 -16.63 16.11
CA ARG A 260 2.56 -17.29 17.09
C ARG A 260 1.49 -16.38 17.73
N GLY A 261 1.44 -15.10 17.37
CA GLY A 261 0.44 -14.16 17.91
C GLY A 261 -0.54 -13.70 16.83
N THR A 262 -1.78 -14.19 16.88
CA THR A 262 -2.81 -13.95 15.85
C THR A 262 -3.28 -12.49 15.80
N THR A 263 -3.44 -11.82 16.95
CA THR A 263 -3.93 -10.43 17.02
C THR A 263 -2.89 -9.42 16.53
N THR A 264 -1.64 -9.58 16.94
CA THR A 264 -0.54 -8.69 16.54
C THR A 264 -0.27 -8.75 15.03
N TYR A 265 -0.43 -9.95 14.45
CA TYR A 265 -0.31 -10.18 13.02
C TYR A 265 -1.37 -9.44 12.19
N LEU A 266 -2.62 -9.36 12.68
CA LEU A 266 -3.71 -8.65 12.00
C LEU A 266 -3.50 -7.13 11.96
N GLU A 267 -3.16 -6.51 13.09
CA GLU A 267 -2.85 -5.06 13.13
C GLU A 267 -1.71 -4.68 12.18
N ASN A 268 -0.76 -5.61 11.99
CA ASN A 268 0.34 -5.40 11.06
C ASN A 268 -0.08 -5.57 9.60
N LEU A 269 -1.03 -6.45 9.31
CA LEU A 269 -1.61 -6.58 7.97
C LEU A 269 -2.47 -5.37 7.61
N GLU A 270 -3.25 -4.84 8.53
CA GLU A 270 -4.00 -3.59 8.34
C GLU A 270 -3.04 -2.46 7.97
N TRP A 271 -2.04 -2.17 8.80
CA TRP A 271 -1.08 -1.11 8.53
C TRP A 271 -0.35 -1.30 7.20
N ARG A 272 0.08 -2.53 6.90
CA ARG A 272 0.72 -2.88 5.63
C ARG A 272 -0.18 -2.59 4.44
N THR A 273 -1.47 -2.94 4.56
CA THR A 273 -2.47 -2.70 3.52
C THR A 273 -2.70 -1.20 3.30
N LEU A 274 -2.89 -0.43 4.37
CA LEU A 274 -3.07 1.02 4.30
C LEU A 274 -1.84 1.70 3.68
N CYS A 275 -0.64 1.28 4.08
CA CYS A 275 0.60 1.75 3.47
C CYS A 275 0.70 1.41 1.98
N ALA A 276 0.42 0.17 1.60
CA ALA A 276 0.51 -0.28 0.21
C ALA A 276 -0.45 0.53 -0.66
N VAL A 277 -1.71 0.68 -0.23
CA VAL A 277 -2.71 1.47 -0.95
C VAL A 277 -2.34 2.95 -1.02
N GLY A 278 -1.91 3.55 0.10
CA GLY A 278 -1.46 4.94 0.10
C GLY A 278 -0.31 5.18 -0.86
N ARG A 279 0.68 4.28 -0.90
CA ARG A 279 1.83 4.38 -1.82
C ARG A 279 1.45 4.16 -3.27
N VAL A 280 0.51 3.25 -3.57
CA VAL A 280 -0.04 3.08 -4.93
C VAL A 280 -0.72 4.38 -5.38
N LEU A 281 -1.55 4.99 -4.54
CA LEU A 281 -2.20 6.27 -4.86
C LEU A 281 -1.17 7.39 -5.12
N ILE A 282 -0.13 7.49 -4.29
CA ILE A 282 0.96 8.45 -4.50
C ILE A 282 1.69 8.18 -5.83
N HIS A 283 2.07 6.93 -6.08
CA HIS A 283 2.85 6.55 -7.26
C HIS A 283 2.10 6.84 -8.56
N TYR A 284 0.77 6.64 -8.57
CA TYR A 284 -0.09 6.95 -9.71
C TYR A 284 -0.69 8.37 -9.67
N ASP A 285 0.02 9.29 -9.02
CA ASP A 285 -0.19 10.74 -9.11
C ASP A 285 -1.53 11.25 -8.58
N PHE A 286 -2.17 10.49 -7.69
CA PHE A 286 -3.47 10.83 -7.12
C PHE A 286 -3.45 12.19 -6.43
N LEU A 287 -2.42 12.50 -5.65
CA LEU A 287 -2.35 13.77 -4.90
C LEU A 287 -2.31 15.00 -5.84
N THR A 288 -1.62 14.88 -6.97
CA THR A 288 -1.41 16.01 -7.89
C THR A 288 -2.55 16.13 -8.91
N LYS A 289 -2.98 15.01 -9.52
CA LYS A 289 -3.96 14.98 -10.61
C LYS A 289 -5.37 14.56 -10.17
N GLY A 290 -5.51 13.92 -9.02
CA GLY A 290 -6.76 13.30 -8.59
C GLY A 290 -7.13 12.09 -9.43
N VAL A 291 -8.42 11.74 -9.43
CA VAL A 291 -8.95 10.70 -10.33
C VAL A 291 -8.87 11.22 -11.76
N LEU A 292 -8.12 10.50 -12.61
CA LEU A 292 -7.83 10.95 -13.96
C LEU A 292 -9.08 11.00 -14.85
N LYS A 293 -9.19 12.06 -15.65
CA LYS A 293 -10.25 12.30 -16.64
C LYS A 293 -9.63 12.26 -18.04
N GLU A 294 -10.47 12.04 -19.04
CA GLU A 294 -10.04 12.03 -20.45
C GLU A 294 -9.28 13.34 -20.82
N GLY A 295 -8.17 13.19 -21.54
CA GLY A 295 -7.40 14.33 -22.07
C GLY A 295 -6.35 14.93 -21.15
N ILE A 296 -6.19 14.48 -19.90
CA ILE A 296 -5.18 15.02 -18.96
C ILE A 296 -3.74 14.94 -19.52
N TYR A 297 -3.42 13.87 -20.26
CA TYR A 297 -2.10 13.62 -20.83
C TYR A 297 -2.02 13.74 -22.36
N SER A 298 -3.07 14.25 -23.02
CA SER A 298 -3.25 14.18 -24.49
C SER A 298 -2.94 15.47 -25.26
N GLN A 299 -2.13 16.39 -24.73
CA GLN A 299 -1.74 17.63 -25.47
C GLN A 299 -0.63 17.40 -26.50
#